data_AF-A0A925WCD0-F1
#
_entry.id   AF-A0A925WCD0-F1
#
_cell.length_a   1.000
_cell.length_b   1.000
_cell.length_c   1.000
_cell.angle_alpha   90.00
_cell.angle_beta   90.00
_cell.angle_gamma   90.00
#
_symmetry.space_group_name_H-M   'P 1'
#
loop_
_entity.id
_entity.type
_entity.pdbx_description
1 polymer ?
#
loop_
_entity_poly.entity_id
_entity_poly.type
_entity_poly.pdbx_seq_one_letter_code
_entity_poly.pdbx_strand_id
1 'polypeptide(L)'
;EMDWTQGQNLTRGWVSARVPAYFGLRKAETRRERIQIEGTGSQTSIVNGLGAPIRSLWLADRSGQIFSATNIPAGQKARLAVFSETPKVTQRLGARALSEKFGFAQSGELPATNAVTYLLPGTYIAELEANPFLENGLGAKAKSARTKARSIVYGILESEVQP
;
A
#
# COMPACT_ATOMS: atom_id res chain seq x y z
N GLU A 1 -31.93 22.94 -14.10
CA GLU A 1 -32.60 24.10 -14.72
C GLU A 1 -31.82 24.49 -15.96
N MET A 2 -32.52 24.82 -17.05
CA MET A 2 -31.94 24.95 -18.39
C MET A 2 -32.11 26.39 -18.86
N ASP A 3 -30.99 27.08 -19.08
CA ASP A 3 -31.00 28.44 -19.62
C ASP A 3 -30.95 28.35 -21.15
N TRP A 4 -31.98 28.92 -21.79
CA TRP A 4 -32.20 28.89 -23.23
C TRP A 4 -31.76 30.16 -23.94
N THR A 5 -31.30 31.18 -23.21
CA THR A 5 -31.02 32.52 -23.76
C THR A 5 -29.70 32.61 -24.53
N GLN A 6 -28.82 31.63 -24.39
CA GLN A 6 -27.50 31.53 -25.06
C GLN A 6 -27.30 30.15 -25.71
N GLY A 7 -28.39 29.56 -26.22
CA GLY A 7 -28.38 28.18 -26.71
C GLY A 7 -28.57 27.15 -25.58
N GLN A 8 -28.02 25.96 -25.75
CA GLN A 8 -28.21 24.84 -24.81
C GLN A 8 -27.20 24.90 -23.64
N ASN A 9 -27.33 25.91 -22.77
CA ASN A 9 -26.39 26.09 -21.66
C ASN A 9 -26.97 25.49 -20.36
N LEU A 10 -26.49 24.29 -20.02
CA LEU A 10 -26.99 23.49 -18.90
C LEU A 10 -26.26 23.87 -17.60
N THR A 11 -26.91 24.67 -16.74
CA THR A 11 -26.27 25.30 -15.57
C THR A 11 -26.38 24.51 -14.27
N ARG A 12 -27.33 23.57 -14.11
CA ARG A 12 -27.38 22.69 -12.92
C ARG A 12 -28.28 21.46 -13.08
N GLY A 13 -27.78 20.34 -12.55
CA GLY A 13 -28.56 19.13 -12.23
C GLY A 13 -28.73 18.15 -13.39
N TRP A 14 -27.69 17.38 -13.72
CA TRP A 14 -27.60 15.90 -13.58
C TRP A 14 -26.56 15.30 -14.54
N VAL A 15 -26.10 14.10 -14.18
CA VAL A 15 -24.98 13.30 -14.73
C VAL A 15 -23.61 13.75 -14.21
N SER A 16 -23.26 13.28 -13.00
CA SER A 16 -21.85 12.99 -12.74
C SER A 16 -21.40 12.04 -13.86
N ALA A 17 -20.42 12.47 -14.66
CA ALA A 17 -19.93 11.67 -15.78
C ALA A 17 -19.78 10.22 -15.32
N ARG A 18 -20.40 9.25 -16.02
CA ARG A 18 -20.22 7.80 -15.76
C ARG A 18 -18.79 7.32 -16.04
N VAL A 19 -17.89 8.25 -16.35
CA VAL A 19 -16.51 8.04 -16.76
C VAL A 19 -15.48 8.57 -15.72
N PRO A 20 -15.61 8.44 -14.38
CA PRO A 20 -14.49 8.71 -13.49
C PRO A 20 -13.62 7.44 -13.29
N ALA A 21 -14.06 6.29 -13.81
CA ALA A 21 -13.36 5.01 -13.63
C ALA A 21 -12.20 4.83 -14.63
N TYR A 22 -12.28 5.42 -15.83
CA TYR A 22 -11.27 5.25 -16.87
C TYR A 22 -9.98 6.04 -16.63
N PHE A 23 -9.98 7.03 -15.74
CA PHE A 23 -8.80 7.84 -15.44
C PHE A 23 -7.91 7.26 -14.34
N GLY A 24 -8.24 6.07 -13.79
CA GLY A 24 -7.50 5.49 -12.67
C GLY A 24 -6.27 4.65 -13.05
N LEU A 25 -6.16 4.19 -14.30
CA LEU A 25 -5.18 3.16 -14.69
C LEU A 25 -4.62 3.45 -16.09
N ARG A 26 -3.68 4.39 -16.21
CA ARG A 26 -2.93 4.60 -17.46
C ARG A 26 -1.47 5.01 -17.26
N LYS A 27 -0.83 4.62 -16.16
CA LYS A 27 0.61 4.87 -16.02
C LYS A 27 1.32 3.63 -15.49
N ALA A 28 2.05 2.98 -16.38
CA ALA A 28 3.15 2.10 -15.98
C ALA A 28 4.40 3.00 -15.93
N GLU A 29 4.93 3.20 -14.73
CA GLU A 29 6.09 4.05 -14.49
C GLU A 29 7.15 3.27 -13.73
N THR A 30 8.42 3.45 -14.12
CA THR A 30 9.53 2.94 -13.33
C THR A 30 9.66 3.77 -12.06
N ARG A 31 9.40 3.12 -10.94
CA ARG A 31 9.38 3.71 -9.60
C ARG A 31 10.44 3.05 -8.73
N ARG A 32 10.99 3.82 -7.78
CA ARG A 32 12.11 3.40 -6.91
C ARG A 32 11.72 3.34 -5.43
N GLU A 33 10.42 3.47 -5.17
CA GLU A 33 9.81 3.38 -3.85
C GLU A 33 10.09 2.01 -3.25
N ARG A 34 10.77 2.03 -2.10
CA ARG A 34 11.19 0.83 -1.39
C ARG A 34 11.32 1.12 0.09
N ILE A 35 11.15 0.10 0.92
CA ILE A 35 11.67 0.19 2.29
C ILE A 35 13.16 -0.10 2.26
N GLN A 36 13.93 0.65 3.04
CA GLN A 36 15.33 0.31 3.30
C GLN A 36 15.42 -0.33 4.67
N ILE A 37 16.16 -1.41 4.77
CA ILE A 37 16.42 -2.09 6.04
C ILE A 37 17.83 -1.69 6.48
N GLU A 38 17.94 -1.22 7.71
CA GLU A 38 19.20 -0.84 8.33
C GLU A 38 19.38 -1.62 9.63
N GLY A 39 20.54 -2.25 9.77
CA GLY A 39 20.94 -2.99 10.98
C GLY A 39 21.04 -4.49 10.77
N THR A 40 21.69 -5.15 11.73
CA THR A 40 21.99 -6.58 11.70
C THR A 40 21.37 -7.24 12.94
N GLY A 41 20.52 -8.25 12.73
CA GLY A 41 19.94 -9.05 13.82
C GLY A 41 18.85 -8.33 14.64
N SER A 42 19.00 -8.28 15.96
CA SER A 42 17.94 -7.85 16.91
C SER A 42 17.69 -6.34 16.96
N GLN A 43 18.52 -5.53 16.29
CA GLN A 43 18.33 -4.09 16.15
C GLN A 43 18.03 -3.70 14.70
N THR A 44 17.08 -4.42 14.09
CA THR A 44 16.63 -4.08 12.74
C THR A 44 15.76 -2.83 12.78
N SER A 45 16.09 -1.88 11.92
CA SER A 45 15.34 -0.66 11.69
C SER A 45 15.02 -0.52 10.21
N ILE A 46 13.99 0.25 9.90
CA ILE A 46 13.58 0.48 8.52
C ILE A 46 13.38 1.95 8.24
N VAL A 47 13.59 2.34 6.99
CA VAL A 47 13.25 3.67 6.47
C VAL A 47 12.11 3.54 5.47
N ASN A 48 11.04 4.31 5.68
CA ASN A 48 9.88 4.30 4.80
C ASN A 48 10.13 5.14 3.54
N GLY A 49 10.59 4.50 2.46
CA GLY A 49 10.70 5.11 1.13
C GLY A 49 9.50 4.87 0.21
N LEU A 50 8.32 4.51 0.74
CA LEU A 50 7.14 4.19 -0.08
C LEU A 50 6.32 5.41 -0.52
N GLY A 51 6.69 6.62 -0.07
CA GLY A 51 6.03 7.86 -0.48
C GLY A 51 4.69 8.15 0.22
N ALA A 52 4.24 7.31 1.15
CA ALA A 52 3.08 7.55 2.01
C ALA A 52 3.32 7.01 3.43
N PRO A 53 2.63 7.53 4.46
CA PRO A 53 2.71 6.97 5.81
C PRO A 53 2.29 5.50 5.84
N ILE A 54 3.11 4.66 6.46
CA ILE A 54 2.78 3.26 6.74
C ILE A 54 2.02 3.21 8.06
N ARG A 55 0.81 2.69 8.03
CA ARG A 55 0.02 2.40 9.23
C ARG A 55 0.55 1.17 9.96
N SER A 56 0.72 0.08 9.22
CA SER A 56 1.18 -1.21 9.75
C SER A 56 2.19 -1.85 8.79
N LEU A 57 3.28 -2.36 9.33
CA LEU A 57 4.28 -3.13 8.59
C LEU A 57 4.48 -4.47 9.28
N TRP A 58 4.50 -5.52 8.47
CA TRP A 58 5.01 -6.82 8.86
C TRP A 58 6.10 -7.26 7.90
N LEU A 59 7.22 -7.71 8.44
CA LEU A 59 8.40 -8.11 7.68
C LEU A 59 8.82 -9.50 8.15
N ALA A 60 9.02 -10.42 7.22
CA ALA A 60 9.67 -11.68 7.47
C ALA A 60 11.11 -11.59 6.98
N ASP A 61 12.06 -11.78 7.89
CA ASP A 61 13.46 -11.89 7.53
C ASP A 61 13.73 -13.18 6.74
N ARG A 62 14.99 -13.43 6.37
CA ARG A 62 15.35 -14.68 5.67
C ARG A 62 15.27 -15.92 6.58
N SER A 63 15.41 -15.75 7.89
CA SER A 63 15.26 -16.86 8.85
C SER A 63 13.80 -17.26 9.06
N GLY A 64 12.87 -16.45 8.57
CA GLY A 64 11.43 -16.60 8.77
C GLY A 64 10.92 -15.95 10.06
N GLN A 65 11.78 -15.29 10.84
CA GLN A 65 11.38 -14.47 11.98
C GLN A 65 10.62 -13.25 11.49
N ILE A 66 9.53 -12.95 12.18
CA ILE A 66 8.61 -11.88 11.82
C ILE A 66 8.84 -10.71 12.75
N PHE A 67 8.89 -9.55 12.11
CA PHE A 67 9.03 -8.25 12.73
C PHE A 67 7.81 -7.40 12.37
N SER A 68 7.45 -6.49 13.28
CA SER A 68 6.36 -5.55 13.05
C SER A 68 6.72 -4.14 13.51
N ALA A 69 6.12 -3.16 12.85
CA ALA A 69 6.13 -1.76 13.27
C ALA A 69 4.84 -1.07 12.80
N THR A 70 4.46 -0.01 13.48
CA THR A 70 3.26 0.77 13.17
C THR A 70 3.58 2.26 13.13
N ASN A 71 2.71 3.03 12.46
CA ASN A 71 2.76 4.48 12.37
C ASN A 71 4.14 5.04 11.96
N ILE A 72 4.57 4.71 10.75
CA ILE A 72 5.88 5.08 10.19
C ILE A 72 5.65 6.16 9.12
N PRO A 73 5.91 7.44 9.42
CA PRO A 73 5.72 8.51 8.45
C PRO A 73 6.59 8.30 7.19
N ALA A 74 6.16 8.89 6.07
CA ALA A 74 6.95 8.86 4.85
C ALA A 74 8.32 9.51 5.07
N GLY A 75 9.38 8.84 4.60
CA GLY A 75 10.77 9.27 4.74
C GLY A 75 11.38 9.08 6.14
N GLN A 76 10.61 8.61 7.12
CA GLN A 76 11.09 8.44 8.50
C GLN A 76 11.58 7.03 8.79
N LYS A 77 12.42 6.94 9.83
CA LYS A 77 12.99 5.71 10.34
C LYS A 77 12.17 5.16 11.50
N ALA A 78 11.92 3.86 11.53
CA ALA A 78 11.27 3.17 12.64
C ALA A 78 12.05 1.92 13.03
N ARG A 79 12.06 1.62 14.33
CA ARG A 79 12.64 0.38 14.87
C ARG A 79 11.62 -0.74 14.76
N LEU A 80 12.06 -1.91 14.31
CA LEU A 80 11.22 -3.10 14.26
C LEU A 80 11.19 -3.79 15.62
N ALA A 81 10.01 -4.25 16.03
CA ALA A 81 9.83 -5.14 17.17
C ALA A 81 9.60 -6.57 16.67
N VAL A 82 10.11 -7.57 17.42
CA VAL A 82 9.80 -8.97 17.14
C VAL A 82 8.28 -9.17 17.31
N PHE A 83 7.66 -9.82 16.34
CA PHE A 83 6.23 -10.10 16.38
C PHE A 83 5.98 -11.29 17.30
N SER A 84 5.49 -11.02 18.50
CA SER A 84 5.36 -12.01 19.59
C SER A 84 4.14 -12.92 19.48
N GLU A 85 3.16 -12.59 18.63
CA GLU A 85 1.99 -13.45 18.46
C GLU A 85 2.36 -14.68 17.64
N THR A 86 2.26 -15.86 18.26
CA THR A 86 2.50 -17.13 17.59
C THR A 86 1.41 -17.35 16.54
N PRO A 87 1.72 -17.26 15.25
CA PRO A 87 0.73 -17.50 14.23
C PRO A 87 0.45 -19.01 14.23
N LYS A 88 -0.80 -19.42 14.44
CA LYS A 88 -1.24 -20.79 14.12
C LYS A 88 -1.35 -20.94 12.59
N VAL A 89 -0.25 -20.72 11.89
CA VAL A 89 -0.21 -20.75 10.43
C VAL A 89 0.44 -22.05 10.03
N THR A 90 -0.37 -22.99 9.56
CA THR A 90 0.08 -24.29 9.03
C THR A 90 0.85 -24.14 7.72
N GLN A 91 0.57 -23.08 6.95
CA GLN A 91 1.19 -22.83 5.65
C GLN A 91 1.24 -21.33 5.33
N ARG A 92 2.41 -20.84 4.91
CA ARG A 92 2.58 -19.47 4.37
C ARG A 92 2.18 -19.45 2.90
N LEU A 93 1.29 -18.55 2.52
CA LEU A 93 0.61 -18.57 1.22
C LEU A 93 1.21 -17.62 0.16
N GLY A 94 1.98 -16.61 0.58
CA GLY A 94 2.68 -15.70 -0.33
C GLY A 94 1.79 -14.65 -1.05
N ALA A 95 2.42 -13.91 -1.97
CA ALA A 95 1.81 -12.80 -2.71
C ALA A 95 0.59 -13.22 -3.56
N ARG A 96 0.65 -14.40 -4.17
CA ARG A 96 -0.44 -14.90 -5.03
C ARG A 96 -1.75 -15.04 -4.26
N ALA A 97 -1.70 -15.72 -3.12
CA ALA A 97 -2.87 -15.91 -2.28
C ALA A 97 -3.37 -14.59 -1.68
N LEU A 98 -2.46 -13.67 -1.35
CA LEU A 98 -2.83 -12.31 -0.92
C LEU A 98 -3.63 -11.61 -2.04
N SER A 99 -3.14 -11.65 -3.27
CA SER A 99 -3.82 -11.04 -4.43
C SER A 99 -5.17 -11.71 -4.71
N GLU A 100 -5.28 -13.03 -4.61
CA GLU A 100 -6.54 -13.76 -4.80
C GLU A 100 -7.57 -13.42 -3.72
N LYS A 101 -7.12 -13.18 -2.47
CA LYS A 101 -8.00 -12.86 -1.35
C LYS A 101 -8.53 -11.42 -1.39
N PHE A 102 -7.67 -10.45 -1.64
CA PHE A 102 -8.01 -9.02 -1.55
C PHE A 102 -8.43 -8.41 -2.90
N GLY A 103 -7.99 -9.01 -4.01
CA GLY A 103 -8.28 -8.53 -5.36
C GLY A 103 -7.90 -7.06 -5.55
N PHE A 104 -8.59 -6.39 -6.50
CA PHE A 104 -8.40 -4.96 -6.79
C PHE A 104 -9.43 -4.05 -6.11
N ALA A 105 -10.43 -4.63 -5.43
CA ALA A 105 -11.65 -3.92 -5.03
C ALA A 105 -11.84 -3.75 -3.51
N GLN A 106 -11.02 -4.40 -2.67
CA GLN A 106 -11.16 -4.31 -1.21
C GLN A 106 -9.88 -3.85 -0.53
N SER A 107 -9.85 -2.56 -0.20
CA SER A 107 -8.95 -2.00 0.82
C SER A 107 -9.61 -2.12 2.20
N GLY A 108 -9.88 -3.35 2.64
CA GLY A 108 -10.19 -3.60 4.04
C GLY A 108 -8.93 -3.48 4.90
N GLU A 109 -9.07 -3.25 6.20
CA GLU A 109 -7.93 -3.36 7.12
C GLU A 109 -7.40 -4.79 7.09
N LEU A 110 -6.07 -4.95 7.05
CA LEU A 110 -5.43 -6.26 7.10
C LEU A 110 -5.07 -6.57 8.56
N PRO A 111 -5.81 -7.46 9.27
CA PRO A 111 -5.43 -7.83 10.63
C PRO A 111 -4.04 -8.46 10.65
N ALA A 112 -3.26 -8.22 11.70
CA ALA A 112 -1.90 -8.74 11.84
C ALA A 112 -1.82 -10.25 11.64
N THR A 113 -2.77 -11.00 12.23
CA THR A 113 -2.85 -12.46 12.11
C THR A 113 -3.04 -12.93 10.66
N ASN A 114 -3.76 -12.16 9.86
CA ASN A 114 -3.93 -12.44 8.43
C ASN A 114 -2.66 -12.08 7.64
N ALA A 115 -2.05 -10.93 7.94
CA ALA A 115 -0.83 -10.48 7.26
C ALA A 115 0.29 -11.53 7.32
N VAL A 116 0.51 -12.10 8.51
CA VAL A 116 1.54 -13.12 8.74
C VAL A 116 1.35 -14.37 7.88
N THR A 117 0.10 -14.74 7.58
CA THR A 117 -0.20 -15.90 6.73
C THR A 117 0.35 -15.75 5.30
N TYR A 118 0.54 -14.52 4.82
CA TYR A 118 0.99 -14.25 3.46
C TYR A 118 2.50 -13.96 3.36
N LEU A 119 3.20 -13.81 4.48
CA LEU A 119 4.64 -13.53 4.49
C LEU A 119 5.45 -14.78 4.16
N LEU A 120 6.34 -14.67 3.17
CA LEU A 120 7.41 -15.63 2.90
C LEU A 120 8.75 -15.08 3.43
N PRO A 121 9.77 -15.92 3.69
CA PRO A 121 11.09 -15.41 4.07
C PRO A 121 11.61 -14.36 3.06
N GLY A 122 12.14 -13.25 3.56
CA GLY A 122 12.61 -12.14 2.72
C GLY A 122 11.50 -11.30 2.08
N THR A 123 10.30 -11.25 2.67
CA THR A 123 9.19 -10.44 2.16
C THR A 123 8.60 -9.54 3.24
N TYR A 124 7.87 -8.51 2.83
CA TYR A 124 7.14 -7.65 3.73
C TYR A 124 5.76 -7.30 3.18
N ILE A 125 4.86 -6.91 4.09
CA ILE A 125 3.55 -6.35 3.80
C ILE A 125 3.46 -5.00 4.51
N ALA A 126 3.23 -3.94 3.75
CA ALA A 126 3.03 -2.60 4.29
C ALA A 126 1.62 -2.10 3.94
N GLU A 127 0.90 -1.66 4.96
CA GLU A 127 -0.40 -1.00 4.82
C GLU A 127 -0.21 0.51 4.88
N LEU A 128 -0.55 1.21 3.80
CA LEU A 128 -0.37 2.66 3.66
C LEU A 128 -1.67 3.41 3.88
N GLU A 129 -1.59 4.57 4.53
CA GLU A 129 -2.72 5.49 4.76
C GLU A 129 -3.17 6.23 3.48
N ALA A 130 -2.33 6.20 2.44
CA ALA A 130 -2.63 6.75 1.12
C ALA A 130 -2.12 5.81 0.02
N ASN A 131 -2.52 6.09 -1.22
CA ASN A 131 -2.07 5.33 -2.37
C ASN A 131 -1.13 6.20 -3.21
N PRO A 132 0.20 6.13 -2.98
CA PRO A 132 1.16 6.91 -3.74
C PRO A 132 1.28 6.45 -5.20
N PHE A 133 0.71 5.29 -5.55
CA PHE A 133 0.78 4.67 -6.88
C PHE A 133 -0.39 5.05 -7.79
N LEU A 134 -1.47 5.63 -7.24
CA LEU A 134 -2.60 6.13 -8.02
C LEU A 134 -2.53 7.65 -8.16
N GLU A 135 -2.48 8.12 -9.40
CA GLU A 135 -2.53 9.55 -9.70
C GLU A 135 -3.95 10.11 -9.54
N ASN A 136 -4.05 11.35 -9.07
CA ASN A 136 -5.31 12.10 -9.14
C ASN A 136 -5.46 12.73 -10.53
N GLY A 137 -6.03 11.98 -11.47
CA GLY A 137 -6.28 12.45 -12.85
C GLY A 137 -7.22 13.65 -12.97
N LEU A 138 -7.83 14.13 -11.88
CA LEU A 138 -8.67 15.33 -11.83
C LEU A 138 -7.92 16.56 -11.28
N GLY A 139 -6.61 16.43 -11.01
CA GLY A 139 -5.73 17.50 -10.54
C GLY A 139 -5.87 17.83 -9.04
N ALA A 140 -4.96 18.67 -8.54
CA ALA A 140 -4.84 18.98 -7.10
C ALA A 140 -6.09 19.62 -6.46
N LYS A 141 -6.95 20.26 -7.28
CA LYS A 141 -8.20 20.90 -6.82
C LYS A 141 -9.37 19.91 -6.70
N ALA A 142 -9.28 18.74 -7.32
CA ALA A 142 -10.28 17.71 -7.13
C ALA A 142 -10.11 17.12 -5.74
N LYS A 143 -11.08 17.41 -4.85
CA LYS A 143 -11.27 16.74 -3.56
C LYS A 143 -11.71 15.28 -3.77
N SER A 144 -10.94 14.52 -4.54
CA SER A 144 -11.28 13.14 -4.80
C SER A 144 -10.96 12.34 -3.53
N ALA A 145 -12.01 11.82 -2.89
CA ALA A 145 -11.89 10.83 -1.83
C ALA A 145 -10.99 9.64 -2.23
N ARG A 146 -10.78 9.42 -3.54
CA ARG A 146 -9.88 8.39 -4.09
C ARG A 146 -8.40 8.68 -3.92
N THR A 147 -7.99 9.92 -3.69
CA THR A 147 -6.58 10.25 -3.34
C THR A 147 -6.23 9.82 -1.91
N LYS A 148 -7.24 9.54 -1.08
CA LYS A 148 -7.12 8.97 0.27
C LYS A 148 -7.43 7.47 0.29
N ALA A 149 -7.29 6.79 -0.84
CA ALA A 149 -7.43 5.33 -0.87
C ALA A 149 -6.24 4.71 -0.14
N ARG A 150 -6.50 3.79 0.78
CA ARG A 150 -5.45 2.98 1.42
C ARG A 150 -4.88 2.02 0.39
N SER A 151 -3.63 1.62 0.58
CA SER A 151 -2.99 0.63 -0.27
C SER A 151 -2.22 -0.40 0.54
N ILE A 152 -2.18 -1.63 0.02
CA ILE A 152 -1.37 -2.72 0.58
C ILE A 152 -0.24 -2.98 -0.39
N VAL A 153 0.99 -2.90 0.10
CA VAL A 153 2.21 -3.19 -0.66
C VAL A 153 2.75 -4.53 -0.19
N TYR A 154 2.89 -5.47 -1.12
CA TYR A 154 3.68 -6.67 -0.93
C TYR A 154 5.05 -6.45 -1.55
N GLY A 155 6.11 -6.52 -0.75
CA GLY A 155 7.47 -6.31 -1.24
C GLY A 155 8.37 -7.51 -1.01
N ILE A 156 9.33 -7.67 -1.91
CA ILE A 156 10.36 -8.71 -1.90
C ILE A 156 11.68 -8.01 -1.61
N LEU A 157 12.39 -8.45 -0.58
CA LEU A 157 13.68 -7.90 -0.21
C LEU A 157 14.75 -8.45 -1.15
N GLU A 158 15.63 -7.56 -1.63
CA GLU A 158 16.75 -7.97 -2.46
C GLU A 158 17.63 -8.98 -1.70
N SER A 159 18.14 -9.98 -2.42
CA SER A 159 19.23 -10.80 -1.90
C SER A 159 20.45 -9.91 -1.70
N GLU A 160 21.07 -9.96 -0.51
CA GLU A 160 22.45 -9.52 -0.41
C GLU A 160 23.23 -10.43 -1.35
N VAL A 161 23.57 -9.92 -2.52
CA VAL A 161 24.63 -10.51 -3.34
C VAL A 161 25.88 -10.26 -2.51
N GLN A 162 26.29 -11.26 -1.73
CA GLN A 162 27.62 -11.25 -1.16
C GLN A 162 28.61 -11.09 -2.33
N PRO A 163 29.50 -10.08 -2.30
CA PRO A 163 30.51 -9.91 -3.32
C PRO A 163 31.49 -11.10 -3.36
#